data_AF-A0A970ZT04-F1
#
_entry.id   AF-A0A970ZT04-F1
#
_cell.length_a   1.000
_cell.length_b   1.000
_cell.length_c   1.000
_cell.angle_alpha   90.00
_cell.angle_beta   90.00
_cell.angle_gamma   90.00
#
_symmetry.space_group_name_H-M   'P 1'
#
loop_
_entity.id
_entity.type
_entity.pdbx_description
1 polymer ?
#
loop_
_entity_poly.entity_id
_entity_poly.type
_entity_poly.pdbx_seq_one_letter_code
_entity_poly.pdbx_strand_id
1 'polypeptide(L)'
;MPNGIAIDGKAEIWEFGSMKTTIDLPDSVFRRAKATAAVRGLSLKTFITEAVERQLGAEEKDWRTVLDHLPRVDKKTTEQIMCCVAEWDEIDLEFQKRQVEAEK
;
A
#
# COMPACT_ATOMS: atom_id res chain seq x y z
N MET A 1 -14.49 37.69 -12.75
CA MET A 1 -15.22 36.52 -12.21
C MET A 1 -14.29 35.32 -12.28
N PRO A 2 -13.56 34.93 -11.22
CA PRO A 2 -12.80 33.70 -11.26
C PRO A 2 -13.71 32.53 -10.86
N ASN A 3 -14.11 31.73 -11.85
CA ASN A 3 -14.77 30.42 -11.68
C ASN A 3 -13.71 29.36 -11.31
N GLY A 4 -12.98 29.59 -10.23
CA GLY A 4 -12.12 28.58 -9.62
C GLY A 4 -12.94 27.80 -8.61
N ILE A 5 -13.28 26.54 -8.91
CA ILE A 5 -13.68 25.60 -7.88
C ILE A 5 -12.47 25.50 -6.94
N ALA A 6 -12.60 26.07 -5.74
CA ALA A 6 -11.65 25.87 -4.67
C ALA A 6 -11.65 24.37 -4.37
N ILE A 7 -10.69 23.65 -4.97
CA ILE A 7 -10.20 22.41 -4.38
C ILE A 7 -9.72 22.83 -3.00
N ASP A 8 -10.52 22.50 -1.98
CA ASP A 8 -10.26 22.80 -0.58
C ASP A 8 -8.79 22.48 -0.31
N GLY A 9 -8.01 23.52 -0.10
CA GLY A 9 -6.57 23.51 0.17
C GLY A 9 -6.25 22.93 1.54
N LYS A 10 -7.06 21.98 1.99
CA LYS A 10 -6.76 21.06 3.07
C LYS A 10 -6.50 19.72 2.41
N ALA A 11 -5.30 19.63 1.82
CA ALA A 11 -4.55 18.40 2.06
C ALA A 11 -4.53 18.27 3.58
N GLU A 12 -5.46 17.49 4.14
CA GLU A 12 -5.27 16.90 5.45
C GLU A 12 -3.96 16.12 5.31
N ILE A 13 -2.88 16.83 5.61
CA ILE A 13 -1.62 16.30 6.04
C ILE A 13 -2.00 15.30 7.13
N TRP A 14 -2.08 14.04 6.73
CA TRP A 14 -2.25 12.90 7.63
C TRP A 14 -1.01 12.90 8.53
N GLU A 15 -1.09 13.65 9.62
CA GLU A 15 -0.12 13.65 10.69
C GLU A 15 -0.02 12.19 11.17
N PHE A 16 1.12 11.56 10.90
CA PHE A 16 1.65 10.38 11.59
C PHE A 16 0.62 9.55 12.39
N GLY A 17 -0.03 8.57 11.76
CA GLY A 17 -0.46 7.39 12.54
C GLY A 17 -1.56 6.46 12.06
N SER A 18 -2.48 6.83 11.16
CA SER A 18 -3.77 6.12 11.05
C SER A 18 -4.08 5.41 9.73
N MET A 19 -3.16 5.34 8.75
CA MET A 19 -3.37 4.40 7.64
C MET A 19 -3.02 2.98 8.08
N LYS A 20 -4.03 2.11 8.09
CA LYS A 20 -3.87 0.66 8.21
C LYS A 20 -3.71 0.11 6.80
N THR A 21 -2.49 -0.28 6.46
CA THR A 21 -2.21 -0.99 5.22
C THR A 21 -2.26 -2.48 5.49
N THR A 22 -3.12 -3.19 4.76
CA THR A 22 -3.09 -4.65 4.71
C THR A 22 -2.05 -5.05 3.68
N ILE A 23 -1.06 -5.85 4.08
CA ILE A 23 -0.02 -6.39 3.19
C ILE A 23 -0.16 -7.90 3.23
N ASP A 24 -0.26 -8.53 2.07
CA ASP A 24 -0.20 -9.98 1.99
C ASP A 24 1.26 -10.44 2.11
N LEU A 25 1.51 -11.37 3.03
CA LEU A 25 2.83 -11.92 3.33
C LEU A 25 2.70 -13.44 3.46
N PRO A 26 3.49 -14.25 2.72
CA PRO A 26 3.51 -15.68 2.92
C PRO A 26 3.79 -16.06 4.38
N ASP A 27 3.09 -17.06 4.93
CA ASP A 27 3.18 -17.45 6.35
C ASP A 27 4.63 -17.70 6.80
N SER A 28 5.44 -18.35 5.94
CA SER A 28 6.85 -18.62 6.20
C SER A 28 7.68 -17.34 6.40
N VAL A 29 7.39 -16.29 5.61
CA VAL A 29 8.04 -14.98 5.71
C VAL A 29 7.53 -14.23 6.94
N PHE A 30 6.22 -14.24 7.18
CA PHE A 30 5.61 -13.58 8.34
C PHE A 30 6.16 -14.13 9.66
N ARG A 31 6.23 -15.45 9.82
CA ARG A 31 6.79 -16.09 11.02
C ARG A 31 8.25 -15.73 11.23
N ARG A 32 9.06 -15.76 10.17
CA ARG A 32 10.48 -15.39 10.24
C ARG A 32 10.65 -13.92 10.60
N ALA A 33 9.86 -13.03 10.02
CA ALA A 33 9.88 -11.60 10.34
C ALA A 33 9.49 -11.36 11.81
N LYS A 34 8.43 -12.01 12.30
CA LYS A 34 7.98 -11.90 13.69
C LYS A 34 9.01 -12.41 14.68
N ALA A 35 9.62 -13.56 14.43
CA ALA A 35 10.69 -14.11 15.27
C ALA A 35 11.92 -13.18 15.28
N THR A 36 12.31 -12.65 14.12
CA THR A 36 13.45 -11.74 14.00
C THR A 36 13.18 -10.42 14.74
N ALA A 37 11.97 -9.87 14.62
CA ALA A 37 11.56 -8.67 15.35
C ALA A 37 11.62 -8.89 16.87
N ALA A 38 11.09 -10.02 17.35
CA ALA A 38 11.10 -10.38 18.77
C ALA A 38 12.54 -10.52 19.32
N VAL A 39 13.43 -11.19 18.59
CA VAL A 39 14.85 -11.33 18.98
C VAL A 39 15.55 -9.97 19.06
N ARG A 40 15.17 -9.02 18.22
CA ARG A 40 15.72 -7.65 18.21
C ARG A 40 15.05 -6.71 19.21
N GLY A 41 14.03 -7.17 19.94
CA GLY A 41 13.22 -6.32 20.83
C GLY A 41 12.39 -5.27 20.10
N LEU A 42 12.08 -5.49 18.82
CA LEU A 42 11.32 -4.57 17.98
C LEU A 42 9.87 -5.06 17.82
N SER A 43 8.95 -4.12 17.64
CA SER A 43 7.61 -4.46 17.17
C SER A 43 7.67 -4.91 15.70
N LEU A 44 6.74 -5.77 15.28
CA LEU A 44 6.67 -6.18 13.87
C LEU A 44 6.41 -4.99 12.94
N LYS A 45 5.64 -4.00 13.39
CA LYS A 45 5.42 -2.73 12.67
C LYS A 45 6.76 -2.04 12.40
N THR A 46 7.54 -1.79 13.44
CA THR A 46 8.85 -1.12 13.35
C THR A 46 9.80 -1.89 12.43
N PHE A 47 9.86 -3.21 12.58
CA PHE A 47 10.70 -4.06 11.73
C PHE A 47 10.35 -3.95 10.24
N ILE A 48 9.05 -3.94 9.90
CA ILE A 48 8.60 -3.78 8.52
C ILE A 48 8.86 -2.35 8.02
N THR A 49 8.59 -1.34 8.84
CA THR A 49 8.84 0.08 8.48
C THR A 49 10.32 0.29 8.13
N GLU A 50 11.24 -0.15 8.99
CA GLU A 50 12.68 -0.03 8.72
C GLU A 50 13.13 -0.77 7.47
N ALA A 51 12.54 -1.95 7.20
CA ALA A 51 12.84 -2.72 5.99
C ALA A 51 12.40 -1.99 4.72
N VAL A 52 11.22 -1.37 4.74
CA VAL A 52 10.69 -0.57 3.62
C VAL A 52 11.52 0.69 3.42
N GLU A 53 11.82 1.44 4.48
CA GLU A 53 12.67 2.65 4.42
C GLU A 53 14.04 2.34 3.82
N ARG A 54 14.67 1.23 4.26
CA ARG A 54 15.94 0.80 3.70
C ARG A 54 15.86 0.49 2.20
N GLN A 55 14.75 -0.08 1.74
CA GLN A 55 14.56 -0.41 0.33
C GLN A 55 14.26 0.82 -0.53
N LEU A 56 13.59 1.83 0.04
CA LEU A 56 13.33 3.11 -0.62
C LEU A 56 14.59 3.99 -0.73
N GLY A 57 15.58 3.80 0.15
CA GLY A 57 16.84 4.54 0.14
C GLY A 57 16.72 5.93 0.78
N ALA A 58 17.76 6.75 0.63
CA ALA A 58 17.86 8.06 1.28
C ALA A 58 17.18 9.21 0.52
N GLU A 59 16.63 8.94 -0.67
CA GLU A 59 15.99 9.98 -1.48
C GLU A 59 14.54 10.19 -1.00
N GLU A 60 14.38 11.09 -0.03
CA GLU A 60 13.07 11.57 0.39
C GLU A 60 12.48 12.45 -0.72
N LYS A 61 11.90 11.82 -1.73
CA LYS A 61 11.08 12.53 -2.72
C LYS A 61 9.76 12.88 -2.06
N ASP A 62 9.39 14.15 -2.10
CA ASP A 62 8.00 14.51 -1.82
C ASP A 62 7.13 13.81 -2.87
N TRP A 63 6.42 12.77 -2.44
CA TRP A 63 5.56 11.98 -3.30
C TRP A 63 4.51 12.86 -3.99
N ARG A 64 4.16 14.03 -3.43
CA ARG A 64 3.28 15.01 -4.06
C ARG A 64 3.89 15.59 -5.32
N THR A 65 5.17 15.95 -5.30
CA THR A 65 5.91 16.41 -6.49
C THR A 65 6.01 15.29 -7.53
N VAL A 66 6.02 14.02 -7.10
CA VAL A 66 5.95 12.87 -8.01
C VAL A 66 4.56 12.73 -8.65
N LEU A 67 3.49 13.08 -7.93
CA LEU A 67 2.14 13.01 -8.48
C LEU A 67 1.77 14.23 -9.34
N ASP A 68 2.42 15.38 -9.16
CA ASP A 68 2.12 16.61 -9.90
C ASP A 68 2.28 16.47 -11.42
N HIS A 69 3.15 15.55 -11.87
CA HIS A 69 3.38 15.31 -13.28
C HIS A 69 2.54 14.18 -13.87
N LEU A 70 1.68 13.53 -13.07
CA LEU A 70 0.80 12.48 -13.56
C LEU A 70 -0.39 13.07 -14.32
N PRO A 71 -0.78 12.46 -15.44
CA PRO A 71 -1.98 12.87 -16.17
C PRO A 71 -3.21 12.70 -15.28
N ARG A 72 -4.09 13.70 -15.28
CA ARG A 72 -5.40 13.57 -14.63
C ARG A 72 -6.22 12.51 -15.36
N VAL A 73 -6.63 11.50 -14.61
CA VAL A 73 -7.51 10.43 -15.10
C VAL A 73 -8.96 10.90 -15.01
N ASP A 74 -9.72 10.73 -16.09
CA ASP A 74 -11.15 11.05 -16.09
C ASP A 74 -11.95 10.03 -15.26
N LYS A 75 -13.14 10.44 -14.80
CA LYS A 75 -13.96 9.63 -13.90
C LYS A 75 -14.26 8.23 -14.45
N LYS A 76 -14.50 8.11 -15.76
CA LYS A 76 -14.84 6.83 -16.40
C LYS A 76 -13.65 5.87 -16.37
N THR A 77 -12.45 6.38 -16.61
CA THR A 77 -11.22 5.58 -16.54
C THR A 77 -10.92 5.13 -15.10
N THR A 78 -11.16 5.99 -14.09
CA THR A 78 -11.04 5.59 -12.67
C THR A 78 -12.02 4.47 -12.30
N GLU A 79 -13.28 4.57 -12.73
CA GLU A 79 -14.29 3.52 -12.52
C GLU A 79 -13.88 2.20 -13.16
N GLN A 80 -13.30 2.24 -14.37
CA GLN A 80 -12.76 1.05 -15.04
C GLN A 80 -11.60 0.42 -14.28
N ILE A 81 -10.64 1.22 -13.80
CA ILE A 81 -9.52 0.72 -12.99
C ILE A 81 -10.04 0.04 -11.72
N MET A 82 -10.98 0.66 -11.02
CA MET A 82 -11.55 0.10 -9.79
C MET A 82 -12.30 -1.21 -10.05
N CYS A 83 -13.08 -1.30 -11.13
CA CYS A 83 -13.70 -2.57 -11.54
C CYS A 83 -12.65 -3.64 -11.83
N CYS A 84 -11.59 -3.32 -12.57
CA CYS A 84 -10.52 -4.27 -12.83
C CYS A 84 -9.87 -4.75 -11.52
N VAL A 85 -9.45 -3.86 -10.61
CA VAL A 85 -8.80 -4.26 -9.35
C VAL A 85 -9.66 -5.23 -8.55
N ALA A 86 -10.98 -5.00 -8.47
CA ALA A 86 -11.88 -5.92 -7.78
C ALA A 86 -11.95 -7.31 -8.43
N GLU A 87 -11.86 -7.39 -9.77
CA GLU A 87 -11.78 -8.68 -10.48
C GLU A 87 -10.47 -9.43 -10.17
N TRP A 88 -9.34 -8.71 -10.02
CA TRP A 88 -8.06 -9.31 -9.65
C TRP A 88 -8.07 -9.86 -8.21
N ASP A 89 -8.73 -9.20 -7.27
CA ASP A 89 -8.87 -9.68 -5.88
C ASP A 89 -9.62 -11.04 -5.83
N GLU A 90 -10.61 -11.26 -6.69
CA GLU A 90 -11.31 -12.54 -6.79
C GLU A 90 -10.41 -13.64 -7.37
N ILE A 91 -9.56 -13.31 -8.35
CA ILE A 91 -8.62 -14.25 -8.96
C ILE A 91 -7.55 -14.68 -7.96
N ASP A 92 -7.02 -13.75 -7.16
CA ASP A 92 -6.02 -14.05 -6.14
C ASP A 92 -6.57 -14.97 -5.04
N LEU A 93 -7.82 -14.74 -4.60
CA LEU A 93 -8.50 -15.63 -3.65
C LEU A 93 -8.65 -17.06 -4.18
N GLU A 94 -8.99 -17.22 -5.46
CA GLU A 94 -9.11 -18.52 -6.10
C GLU A 94 -7.75 -19.21 -6.31
N PHE A 95 -6.69 -18.44 -6.62
CA PHE A 95 -5.34 -18.98 -6.71
C PHE A 95 -4.84 -19.49 -5.36
N GLN A 96 -5.07 -18.75 -4.28
CA GLN A 96 -4.70 -19.17 -2.92
C GLN A 96 -5.44 -20.45 -2.49
N LYS A 97 -6.75 -20.57 -2.78
CA LYS A 97 -7.51 -21.80 -2.49
C LYS A 97 -6.93 -23.03 -3.18
N ARG A 98 -6.56 -22.90 -4.45
CA ARG A 98 -5.98 -24.01 -5.24
C ARG A 98 -4.61 -24.45 -4.72
N GLN A 99 -3.78 -23.52 -4.23
CA GLN A 99 -2.49 -23.88 -3.61
C GLN A 99 -2.70 -24.68 -2.32
N VAL A 100 -3.66 -24.27 -1.47
CA VAL A 100 -3.98 -24.97 -0.21
C VAL A 100 -4.59 -26.35 -0.45
N GLU A 101 -5.38 -26.52 -1.50
CA GLU A 101 -5.95 -27.83 -1.88
C GLU A 101 -4.91 -28.77 -2.49
N ALA A 102 -3.90 -28.25 -3.21
CA ALA A 102 -2.82 -29.05 -3.79
C ALA A 102 -1.77 -29.51 -2.77
N GLU A 103 -1.65 -28.81 -1.63
CA GLU A 103 -0.74 -29.16 -0.52
C GLU A 103 -1.37 -30.09 0.54
N LYS A 104 -2.63 -30.51 0.36
CA LYS A 104 -3.37 -31.43 1.24
C LYS A 104 -3.34 -32.87 0.74
#